data_AF-A0A690LQN4-F1
#
_entry.id   AF-A0A690LQN4-F1
#
_cell.length_a   1.000
_cell.length_b   1.000
_cell.length_c   1.000
_cell.angle_alpha   90.00
_cell.angle_beta   90.00
_cell.angle_gamma   90.00
#
_symmetry.space_group_name_H-M   'P 1'
#
loop_
_entity.id
_entity.type
_entity.pdbx_description
1 polymer ?
#
loop_
_entity_poly.entity_id
_entity_poly.type
_entity_poly.pdbx_seq_one_letter_code
_entity_poly.pdbx_strand_id
1 'polypeptide(L)'
;KGNTDEFYKECEKLLSSEKYLDSITRKDLFDEPSLKGVFIDLKSILEQEKPSFSKLKPLFKIFHKDFLLSEFNPNDANSLNNAFYKELLYILGLCESKQNSKLIIAKSEE
;
A
#
# COMPACT_ATOMS: atom_id res chain seq x y z
N LYS A 1 17.95 45.91 10.23
CA LYS A 1 16.55 45.43 10.29
C LYS A 1 16.30 44.72 8.97
N GLY A 2 16.32 43.38 8.97
CA GLY A 2 16.17 42.59 7.75
C GLY A 2 14.78 42.81 7.16
N ASN A 3 14.70 43.03 5.85
CA ASN A 3 13.46 43.32 5.15
C ASN A 3 12.67 42.02 4.90
N THR A 4 12.20 41.40 5.98
CA THR A 4 11.35 40.20 5.93
C THR A 4 10.04 40.46 5.20
N ASP A 5 9.59 41.71 5.13
CA ASP A 5 8.35 42.10 4.46
C ASP A 5 8.41 41.89 2.95
N GLU A 6 9.56 42.12 2.32
CA GLU A 6 9.77 41.82 0.90
C GLU A 6 9.73 40.32 0.63
N PHE A 7 10.33 39.52 1.51
CA PHE A 7 10.28 38.07 1.41
C PHE A 7 8.84 37.55 1.50
N TYR A 8 8.06 38.02 2.48
CA TYR A 8 6.67 37.60 2.64
C TYR A 8 5.79 38.03 1.45
N LYS A 9 6.02 39.22 0.89
CA LYS A 9 5.31 39.68 -0.32
C LYS A 9 5.61 38.84 -1.55
N GLU A 10 6.85 38.40 -1.73
CA GLU A 10 7.21 37.51 -2.85
C GLU A 10 6.64 36.11 -2.65
N CYS A 11 6.65 35.58 -1.41
CA CYS A 11 5.96 34.33 -1.09
C CYS A 11 4.45 34.41 -1.35
N GLU A 12 3.81 35.52 -0.97
CA GLU A 12 2.37 35.75 -1.20
C GLU A 12 2.03 35.69 -2.69
N LYS A 13 2.80 36.39 -3.54
CA LYS A 13 2.62 36.34 -5.01
C LYS A 13 2.72 34.93 -5.57
N LEU A 14 3.67 34.14 -5.06
CA LEU A 14 3.91 32.78 -5.52
C LEU A 14 2.77 31.84 -5.10
N LEU A 15 2.30 31.96 -3.85
CA LEU A 15 1.16 31.21 -3.31
C LEU A 15 -0.17 31.60 -3.95
N SER A 16 -0.33 32.87 -4.34
CA SER A 16 -1.52 33.36 -5.04
C SER A 16 -1.50 33.11 -6.55
N SER A 17 -0.41 32.57 -7.09
CA SER A 17 -0.30 32.35 -8.54
C SER A 17 -1.25 31.25 -8.99
N GLU A 18 -1.90 31.46 -10.14
CA GLU A 18 -2.85 30.51 -10.73
C GLU A 18 -2.21 29.13 -10.93
N LYS A 19 -0.93 29.09 -11.33
CA LYS A 19 -0.14 27.86 -11.48
C LYS A 19 0.01 27.08 -10.16
N TYR A 20 0.22 27.76 -9.04
CA TYR A 20 0.30 27.10 -7.73
C TYR A 20 -1.07 26.63 -7.26
N LEU A 21 -2.09 27.48 -7.40
CA LEU A 21 -3.47 27.14 -7.05
C LEU A 21 -3.98 25.94 -7.85
N ASP A 22 -3.68 25.86 -9.15
CA ASP A 22 -3.99 24.71 -10.02
C ASP A 22 -3.23 23.43 -9.60
N SER A 23 -2.01 23.56 -9.05
CA SER A 23 -1.23 22.42 -8.58
C SER A 23 -1.78 21.80 -7.28
N ILE A 24 -2.43 22.62 -6.44
CA ILE A 24 -3.05 22.16 -5.18
C ILE A 24 -4.53 21.81 -5.35
N THR A 25 -5.22 22.40 -6.34
CA THR A 25 -6.55 21.95 -6.77
C THR A 25 -6.42 20.71 -7.65
N ARG A 26 -6.00 19.60 -7.03
CA ARG A 26 -6.29 18.29 -7.63
C ARG A 26 -7.81 18.18 -7.76
N LYS A 27 -8.31 17.98 -8.99
CA LYS A 27 -9.75 17.76 -9.26
C LYS A 27 -10.33 16.61 -8.43
N ASP A 28 -9.47 15.70 -7.98
CA ASP A 28 -9.72 14.51 -7.18
C ASP A 28 -9.79 14.79 -5.66
N LEU A 29 -9.58 16.03 -5.19
CA LEU A 29 -9.72 16.40 -3.77
C LEU A 29 -11.14 16.87 -3.36
N PHE A 30 -12.07 17.01 -4.31
CA PHE A 30 -13.44 17.50 -4.06
C PHE A 30 -14.52 16.41 -4.13
N ASP A 31 -14.16 15.13 -4.20
CA ASP A 31 -15.04 14.14 -3.58
C ASP A 31 -15.12 14.55 -2.11
N GLU A 32 -16.33 14.82 -1.58
CA GLU A 32 -16.51 15.05 -0.14
C GLU A 32 -15.65 14.03 0.60
N PRO A 33 -14.79 14.44 1.56
CA PRO A 33 -13.89 13.51 2.22
C PRO A 33 -14.72 12.44 2.92
N SER A 34 -14.99 11.35 2.22
CA SER A 34 -15.67 10.19 2.75
C SER A 34 -14.63 9.53 3.64
N LEU A 35 -14.75 9.78 4.94
CA LEU A 35 -13.90 9.13 5.91
C LEU A 35 -14.17 7.63 5.76
N LYS A 36 -13.21 6.90 5.18
CA LYS A 36 -13.27 5.45 5.09
C LYS A 36 -13.18 4.91 6.50
N GLY A 37 -14.32 4.52 7.05
CA GLY A 37 -14.46 3.97 8.39
C GLY A 37 -14.90 2.52 8.35
N VAL A 38 -14.54 1.78 9.40
CA VAL A 38 -15.05 0.43 9.65
C VAL A 38 -15.84 0.49 10.96
N PHE A 39 -17.11 0.08 10.90
CA PHE A 39 -17.92 -0.10 12.10
C PHE A 39 -17.69 -1.50 12.67
N ILE A 40 -17.34 -1.58 13.96
CA ILE A 40 -17.08 -2.83 14.66
C ILE A 40 -17.98 -2.88 15.89
N ASP A 41 -18.88 -3.85 15.93
CA ASP A 41 -19.69 -4.11 17.12
C ASP A 41 -18.91 -4.95 18.14
N LEU A 42 -18.48 -4.31 19.23
CA LEU A 42 -17.76 -4.94 20.33
C LEU A 42 -18.68 -5.60 21.36
N LYS A 43 -19.99 -5.34 21.33
CA LYS A 43 -20.94 -5.79 22.35
C LYS A 43 -20.97 -7.32 22.46
N SER A 44 -20.94 -8.00 21.32
CA SER A 44 -20.88 -9.47 21.21
C SER A 44 -19.68 -10.13 21.91
N ILE A 45 -18.62 -9.38 22.17
CA ILE A 45 -17.41 -9.85 22.84
C ILE A 45 -17.44 -9.49 24.33
N LEU A 46 -17.92 -8.28 24.64
CA LEU A 46 -18.01 -7.77 26.01
C LEU A 46 -19.09 -8.49 26.84
N GLU A 47 -20.14 -8.99 26.21
CA GLU A 47 -21.22 -9.75 26.87
C GLU A 47 -20.85 -11.21 27.20
N GLN A 48 -19.64 -11.65 26.85
CA GLN A 48 -19.18 -13.00 27.17
C GLN A 48 -18.56 -13.04 28.58
N GLU A 49 -19.08 -13.88 29.47
CA GLU A 49 -18.52 -14.11 30.82
C GLU A 49 -17.03 -14.51 30.77
N LYS A 50 -16.62 -15.22 29.72
CA LYS A 50 -15.22 -15.51 29.40
C LYS A 50 -14.98 -15.33 27.90
N PRO A 51 -14.29 -14.26 27.47
CA PRO A 51 -13.97 -14.07 26.07
C PRO A 51 -13.02 -15.18 25.60
N SER A 52 -13.45 -15.95 24.60
CA SER A 52 -12.58 -16.96 23.99
C SER A 52 -11.57 -16.27 23.07
N PHE A 53 -10.28 -16.60 23.24
CA PHE A 53 -9.19 -16.02 22.44
C PHE A 53 -9.39 -16.22 20.92
N SER A 54 -10.04 -17.32 20.52
CA SER A 54 -10.38 -17.58 19.12
C SER A 54 -11.30 -16.52 18.52
N LYS A 55 -12.21 -15.94 19.33
CA LYS A 55 -13.13 -14.88 18.93
C LYS A 55 -12.49 -13.49 18.92
N LEU A 56 -11.38 -13.31 19.65
CA LEU A 56 -10.62 -12.05 19.69
C LEU A 56 -9.61 -11.93 18.54
N LYS A 57 -9.19 -13.06 17.94
CA LYS A 57 -8.20 -13.09 16.85
C LYS A 57 -8.53 -12.14 15.68
N PRO A 58 -9.79 -12.05 15.20
CA PRO A 58 -10.15 -11.08 14.17
C PRO A 58 -10.03 -9.62 14.62
N LEU A 59 -10.39 -9.30 15.87
CA LEU A 59 -10.24 -7.95 16.41
C LEU A 59 -8.78 -7.49 16.42
N PHE A 60 -7.87 -8.35 16.89
CA PHE A 60 -6.45 -8.02 16.91
C PHE A 60 -5.89 -7.76 15.51
N LYS A 61 -6.43 -8.41 14.47
CA LYS A 61 -6.06 -8.13 13.08
C LYS A 61 -6.55 -6.76 12.61
N ILE A 62 -7.76 -6.35 13.01
CA ILE A 62 -8.31 -5.04 12.65
C ILE A 62 -7.54 -3.91 13.35
N PHE A 63 -7.12 -4.11 14.60
CA PHE A 63 -6.29 -3.15 15.32
C PHE A 63 -4.79 -3.28 15.02
N HIS A 64 -4.40 -4.14 14.07
CA HIS A 64 -3.01 -4.22 13.62
C HIS A 64 -2.67 -3.00 12.77
N LYS A 65 -1.42 -2.53 12.85
CA LYS A 65 -0.94 -1.36 12.10
C LYS A 65 -1.24 -1.47 10.60
N ASP A 66 -1.04 -2.66 10.03
CA ASP A 66 -1.24 -2.92 8.61
C ASP A 66 -2.68 -2.64 8.17
N PHE A 67 -3.66 -3.00 9.00
CA PHE A 67 -5.07 -2.76 8.72
C PHE A 67 -5.43 -1.28 8.95
N LEU A 68 -5.02 -0.70 10.08
CA LEU A 68 -5.36 0.69 10.46
C LEU A 68 -4.76 1.73 9.51
N LEU A 69 -3.52 1.51 9.09
CA LEU A 69 -2.81 2.42 8.20
C LEU A 69 -3.09 2.13 6.74
N SER A 70 -3.90 1.10 6.44
CA SER A 70 -4.02 0.52 5.09
C SER A 70 -2.64 0.27 4.47
N GLU A 71 -1.65 -0.03 5.32
CA GLU A 71 -0.33 -0.45 4.89
C GLU A 71 -0.52 -1.82 4.27
N PHE A 72 -0.49 -1.85 2.93
CA PHE A 72 -0.41 -3.09 2.18
C PHE A 72 0.74 -3.93 2.77
N ASN A 73 0.42 -5.05 3.43
CA ASN A 73 1.40 -6.01 3.91
C ASN A 73 1.64 -7.05 2.80
N PRO A 74 2.73 -6.94 2.02
CA PRO A 74 3.06 -7.86 0.95
C PRO A 74 3.82 -9.07 1.48
N ASN A 75 3.44 -9.63 2.63
CA ASN A 75 3.75 -11.02 2.97
C ASN A 75 3.03 -12.01 2.04
N ASP A 76 2.77 -11.63 0.79
CA ASP A 76 2.79 -12.58 -0.30
C ASP A 76 4.25 -12.84 -0.67
N ALA A 77 4.85 -13.80 0.03
CA ALA A 77 6.12 -14.41 -0.37
C ALA A 77 6.09 -15.01 -1.80
N ASN A 78 4.98 -14.91 -2.54
CA ASN A 78 4.81 -15.35 -3.93
C ASN A 78 4.77 -14.23 -4.98
N SER A 79 5.14 -12.99 -4.66
CA SER A 79 5.52 -12.05 -5.73
C SER A 79 6.86 -12.52 -6.32
N LEU A 80 6.78 -13.50 -7.24
CA LEU A 80 7.91 -14.11 -7.92
C LEU A 80 8.75 -12.99 -8.57
N ASN A 81 9.94 -12.76 -8.03
CA ASN A 81 10.90 -11.89 -8.70
C ASN A 81 11.38 -12.62 -9.96
N ASN A 82 10.75 -12.31 -11.09
CA ASN A 82 11.03 -12.93 -12.39
C ASN A 82 12.49 -12.80 -12.80
N ALA A 83 13.18 -11.71 -12.42
CA ALA A 83 14.60 -11.55 -12.72
C ALA A 83 15.42 -12.55 -11.91
N PHE A 84 15.24 -12.60 -10.59
CA PHE A 84 15.94 -13.55 -9.71
C PHE A 84 15.65 -15.01 -10.10
N TYR A 85 14.39 -15.35 -10.37
CA TYR A 85 14.00 -16.70 -10.77
C TYR A 85 14.65 -17.13 -12.09
N LYS A 86 14.77 -16.24 -13.09
CA LYS A 86 15.47 -16.53 -14.35
C LYS A 86 16.97 -16.70 -14.15
N GLU A 87 17.60 -15.85 -13.36
CA GLU A 87 19.02 -15.98 -12.99
C GLU A 87 19.28 -17.31 -12.25
N LEU A 88 18.38 -17.71 -11.35
CA LEU A 88 18.45 -18.98 -10.65
C LEU A 88 18.41 -20.17 -11.62
N LEU A 89 17.46 -20.17 -12.57
CA LEU A 89 17.39 -21.22 -13.59
C LEU A 89 18.68 -21.27 -14.42
N TYR A 90 19.21 -20.11 -14.82
CA TYR A 90 20.46 -20.00 -15.57
C TYR A 90 21.66 -20.62 -14.82
N ILE A 91 21.84 -20.28 -13.55
CA ILE A 91 22.91 -20.86 -12.70
C ILE A 91 22.79 -22.39 -12.60
N LEU A 92 21.56 -22.91 -12.59
CA LEU A 92 21.29 -24.35 -12.53
C LEU A 92 21.38 -25.06 -13.89
N GLY A 93 21.64 -24.33 -14.99
CA GLY A 93 21.61 -24.88 -16.34
C GLY A 93 20.22 -25.31 -16.79
N LEU A 94 19.18 -24.61 -16.32
CA LEU A 94 17.77 -24.86 -16.61
C LEU A 94 17.15 -23.66 -17.34
N CYS A 95 16.03 -23.90 -18.02
CA CYS A 95 15.20 -22.86 -18.62
C CYS A 95 13.71 -23.19 -18.46
N GLU A 96 12.85 -22.17 -18.52
CA GLU A 96 11.40 -22.35 -18.55
C GLU A 96 10.83 -22.21 -19.97
N SER A 97 9.87 -23.05 -20.33
CA SER A 97 9.13 -22.95 -21.59
C SER A 97 7.64 -23.17 -21.36
N LYS A 98 6.80 -22.45 -22.11
CA LYS A 98 5.35 -22.59 -22.02
C LYS A 98 4.86 -23.65 -23.02
N GLN A 99 4.38 -24.79 -22.51
CA GLN A 99 3.79 -25.86 -23.32
C GLN A 99 2.36 -26.13 -22.84
N ASN A 100 1.39 -26.11 -23.77
CA ASN A 100 -0.01 -26.44 -23.48
C ASN A 100 -0.56 -25.77 -22.20
N SER A 101 -0.32 -24.46 -22.06
CA SER A 101 -0.74 -23.65 -20.91
C SER A 101 -0.08 -23.97 -19.57
N LYS A 102 0.96 -24.81 -19.54
CA LYS A 102 1.81 -25.08 -18.37
C LYS A 102 3.22 -24.52 -18.59
N LEU A 103 3.89 -24.14 -17.51
CA LEU A 103 5.31 -23.82 -17.51
C LEU A 103 6.10 -25.09 -17.22
N ILE A 104 7.00 -25.46 -18.12
CA ILE A 104 7.87 -26.63 -18.03
C ILE A 104 9.30 -26.14 -17.84
N ILE A 105 9.96 -26.64 -16.79
CA ILE A 105 11.38 -26.39 -16.54
C ILE A 105 12.16 -27.57 -17.11
N ALA A 106 13.11 -27.29 -17.99
CA ALA A 106 13.94 -28.29 -18.67
C ALA A 106 15.41 -27.87 -18.66
N LYS A 107 16.30 -28.81 -19.02
CA LYS A 107 17.73 -28.50 -19.19
C LYS A 107 17.92 -27.49 -20.32
N SER A 108 18.77 -26.49 -20.09
CA SER A 108 19.14 -25.53 -21.13
C SER A 108 19.96 -26.22 -22.22
N GLU A 109 19.71 -25.85 -23.48
CA GLU A 109 20.50 -26.29 -24.65
C GLU A 109 21.64 -25.32 -24.99
N GLU A 110 21.82 -24.26 -24.18
CA GLU A 110 22.96 -23.32 -24.27
C GLU A 110 24.30 -23.95 -23.87
#